data_AF-A0A080ZTC0-F1
#
_entry.id   AF-A0A080ZTC0-F1
#
_cell.length_a   1.000
_cell.length_b   1.000
_cell.length_c   1.000
_cell.angle_alpha   90.00
_cell.angle_beta   90.00
_cell.angle_gamma   90.00
#
_symmetry.space_group_name_H-M   'P 1'
#
loop_
_entity.id
_entity.type
_entity.pdbx_description
1 polymer ?
#
loop_
_entity_poly.entity_id
_entity_poly.type
_entity_poly.pdbx_seq_one_letter_code
_entity_poly.pdbx_strand_id
1 'polypeptide(L)'
;MRLKKSESLFSEPQFSAWIRYVDDLNKLSKEEVSAVSILIAHYGDEILYEMILKAKEVAGMERLAARLQAEQMKHWIINRKNPDEVYELFHLHWPLLSSVLINPNFPAWVKYVDDLNAKHSEAHISTISTLRKQQGLNDPILVHLIGEAKAVEGFKSAATKVEDDLIDAWLNAAKSPDNALAELGFSTATYNILGNPALDTWIKYTDAFNRKYPDKGTTMFETFVRMYGEDKLALMVTAAKKNENTDDIARELESALLKKWLSSGKTIDDVYWILRLYLSRYDFSDGSNLSIWVSYLNTVVTDNPSKVSEVFTYLKKNSETHKALLRILAIARKFPKLESAAAKLQMETLQQIFARHNILSKPLFKEWMDYAIGFYKENTKKQESWFKVLRTYYADVDITSMINKAMQNPSTVEIVRKTESA
;
A
#
# COMPACT_ATOMS: atom_id res chain seq x y z
N MET A 1 20.43 -51.68 -2.91
CA MET A 1 21.76 -51.89 -3.54
C MET A 1 21.88 -51.28 -4.94
N ARG A 2 20.78 -51.06 -5.71
CA ARG A 2 20.81 -50.38 -7.03
C ARG A 2 21.24 -48.89 -6.98
N LEU A 3 20.85 -48.15 -5.94
CA LEU A 3 21.18 -46.71 -5.80
C LEU A 3 22.69 -46.42 -5.63
N LYS A 4 23.47 -47.31 -5.01
CA LYS A 4 24.92 -47.08 -4.83
C LYS A 4 25.73 -47.18 -6.13
N LYS A 5 25.24 -47.91 -7.13
CA LYS A 5 25.91 -48.05 -8.43
C LYS A 5 25.54 -46.90 -9.38
N SER A 6 24.35 -46.31 -9.20
CA SER A 6 23.92 -45.17 -10.00
C SER A 6 24.64 -43.87 -9.62
N GLU A 7 25.04 -43.69 -8.35
CA GLU A 7 25.77 -42.49 -7.89
C GLU A 7 27.15 -42.31 -8.54
N SER A 8 27.78 -43.38 -9.01
CA SER A 8 29.10 -43.34 -9.65
C SER A 8 29.07 -43.54 -11.17
N LEU A 9 27.90 -43.78 -11.77
CA LEU A 9 27.78 -44.14 -13.19
C LEU A 9 28.41 -43.09 -14.11
N PHE A 10 28.16 -41.81 -13.85
CA PHE A 10 28.66 -40.72 -14.68
C PHE A 10 30.19 -40.57 -14.62
N SER A 11 30.81 -41.16 -13.59
CA SER A 11 32.26 -41.26 -13.42
C SER A 11 32.88 -42.45 -14.14
N GLU A 12 32.07 -43.39 -14.63
CA GLU A 12 32.57 -44.58 -15.33
C GLU A 12 33.01 -44.21 -16.76
N PRO A 13 34.25 -44.57 -17.18
CA PRO A 13 34.72 -44.30 -18.55
C PRO A 13 33.80 -44.88 -19.63
N GLN A 14 33.12 -46.00 -19.33
CA GLN A 14 32.16 -46.64 -20.22
C GLN A 14 30.93 -45.75 -20.47
N PHE A 15 30.47 -45.00 -19.48
CA PHE A 15 29.36 -44.06 -19.66
C PHE A 15 29.73 -42.94 -20.61
N SER A 16 30.94 -42.37 -20.45
CA SER A 16 31.46 -41.35 -21.38
C SER A 16 31.63 -41.89 -22.79
N ALA A 17 32.07 -43.14 -22.95
CA ALA A 17 32.15 -43.79 -24.26
C ALA A 17 30.75 -44.00 -24.89
N TRP A 18 29.77 -44.39 -24.08
CA TRP A 18 28.39 -44.57 -24.53
C TRP A 18 27.73 -43.24 -24.96
N ILE A 19 27.93 -42.15 -24.22
CA ILE A 19 27.44 -40.82 -24.64
C ILE A 19 28.04 -40.41 -25.99
N ARG A 20 29.34 -40.61 -26.20
CA ARG A 20 29.98 -40.34 -27.51
C ARG A 20 29.40 -41.21 -28.62
N TYR A 21 29.13 -42.47 -28.34
CA TYR A 21 28.49 -43.36 -29.30
C TYR A 21 27.10 -42.86 -29.72
N VAL A 22 26.28 -42.40 -28.77
CA VAL A 22 24.98 -41.79 -29.08
C VAL A 22 25.15 -40.53 -29.93
N ASP A 23 26.14 -39.68 -29.62
CA ASP A 23 26.44 -38.48 -30.40
C ASP A 23 26.86 -38.81 -31.84
N ASP A 24 27.73 -39.80 -32.02
CA ASP A 24 28.20 -40.22 -33.33
C ASP A 24 27.08 -40.90 -34.14
N LEU A 25 26.21 -41.66 -33.47
CA LEU A 25 25.00 -42.22 -34.09
C LEU A 25 24.07 -41.11 -34.60
N ASN A 26 23.85 -40.05 -33.82
CA ASN A 26 23.01 -38.92 -34.21
C ASN A 26 23.57 -38.10 -35.38
N LYS A 27 24.88 -38.11 -35.60
CA LYS A 27 25.49 -37.48 -36.80
C LYS A 27 25.25 -38.29 -38.07
N LEU A 28 25.07 -39.60 -37.94
CA LEU A 28 24.96 -40.54 -39.06
C LEU A 28 23.50 -40.89 -39.38
N SER A 29 22.60 -40.73 -38.40
CA SER A 29 21.19 -41.06 -38.50
C SER A 29 20.33 -39.85 -38.90
N LYS A 30 19.22 -40.10 -39.59
CA LYS A 30 18.14 -39.10 -39.78
C LYS A 30 17.19 -39.03 -38.58
N GLU A 31 17.18 -40.09 -37.76
CA GLU A 31 16.41 -40.16 -36.52
C GLU A 31 17.34 -39.87 -35.34
N GLU A 32 17.07 -38.78 -34.63
CA GLU A 32 17.84 -38.38 -33.45
C GLU A 32 17.47 -39.26 -32.25
N VAL A 33 18.48 -39.93 -31.68
CA VAL A 33 18.38 -40.72 -30.46
C VAL A 33 18.72 -39.84 -29.26
N SER A 34 17.77 -39.65 -28.35
CA SER A 34 18.03 -38.93 -27.11
C SER A 34 18.69 -39.85 -26.08
N ALA A 35 19.93 -39.55 -25.69
CA ALA A 35 20.60 -40.26 -24.59
C ALA A 35 19.75 -40.19 -23.30
N VAL A 36 19.16 -39.02 -23.02
CA VAL A 36 18.31 -38.83 -21.85
C VAL A 36 17.03 -39.66 -21.92
N SER A 37 16.38 -39.82 -23.08
CA SER A 37 15.18 -40.68 -23.13
C SER A 37 15.49 -42.14 -22.78
N ILE A 38 16.67 -42.64 -23.19
CA ILE A 38 17.13 -44.00 -22.82
C ILE A 38 17.39 -44.09 -21.33
N LEU A 39 18.04 -43.08 -20.74
CA LEU A 39 18.31 -43.03 -19.31
C LEU A 39 17.02 -42.92 -18.48
N ILE A 40 16.04 -42.12 -18.91
CA ILE A 40 14.72 -42.03 -18.28
C ILE A 40 14.01 -43.38 -18.34
N ALA A 41 14.05 -44.08 -19.47
CA ALA A 41 13.44 -45.41 -19.60
C ALA A 41 14.07 -46.45 -18.65
N HIS A 42 15.36 -46.29 -18.30
CA HIS A 42 16.06 -47.23 -17.43
C HIS A 42 15.98 -46.88 -15.94
N TYR A 43 16.14 -45.60 -15.60
CA TYR A 43 16.24 -45.13 -14.21
C TYR A 43 14.96 -44.46 -13.70
N GLY A 44 14.11 -43.97 -14.60
CA GLY A 44 13.01 -43.05 -14.27
C GLY A 44 13.49 -41.60 -14.12
N ASP A 45 12.55 -40.66 -14.21
CA ASP A 45 12.84 -39.22 -14.17
C ASP A 45 13.49 -38.77 -12.86
N GLU A 46 12.94 -39.21 -11.73
CA GLU A 46 13.38 -38.81 -10.39
C GLU A 46 14.81 -39.25 -10.11
N ILE A 47 15.10 -40.54 -10.28
CA ILE A 47 16.44 -41.09 -10.03
C ILE A 47 17.45 -40.47 -10.99
N LEU A 48 17.10 -40.29 -12.28
CA LEU A 48 18.01 -39.65 -13.23
C LEU A 48 18.29 -38.20 -12.87
N TYR A 49 17.27 -37.44 -12.46
CA TYR A 49 17.44 -36.05 -12.06
C TYR A 49 18.39 -35.92 -10.85
N GLU A 50 18.20 -36.77 -9.83
CA GLU A 50 19.09 -36.86 -8.66
C GLU A 50 20.54 -37.22 -9.03
N MET A 51 20.71 -38.19 -9.95
CA MET A 51 22.04 -38.54 -10.46
C MET A 51 22.70 -37.33 -11.13
N ILE A 52 21.96 -36.56 -11.93
CA ILE A 52 22.48 -35.40 -12.65
C ILE A 52 22.85 -34.28 -11.67
N LEU A 53 22.06 -34.04 -10.63
CA LEU A 53 22.39 -33.06 -9.59
C LEU A 53 23.71 -33.40 -8.89
N LYS A 54 23.89 -34.65 -8.46
CA LYS A 54 25.16 -35.10 -7.85
C LYS A 54 26.35 -34.95 -8.80
N ALA A 55 26.17 -35.28 -10.07
CA ALA A 55 27.23 -35.13 -11.07
C ALA A 55 27.70 -33.68 -11.26
N LYS A 56 26.83 -32.69 -11.04
CA LYS A 56 27.23 -31.26 -11.10
C LYS A 56 28.19 -30.86 -9.99
N GLU A 57 28.21 -31.60 -8.88
CA GLU A 57 29.10 -31.35 -7.75
C GLU A 57 30.48 -32.03 -7.94
N VAL A 58 30.60 -32.91 -8.94
CA VAL A 58 31.84 -33.62 -9.23
C VAL A 58 32.71 -32.82 -10.19
N ALA A 59 33.93 -32.51 -9.75
CA ALA A 59 34.91 -31.79 -10.56
C ALA A 59 35.17 -32.49 -11.90
N GLY A 60 35.01 -31.76 -13.00
CA GLY A 60 35.20 -32.26 -14.37
C GLY A 60 33.94 -32.85 -15.03
N MET A 61 32.81 -32.94 -14.32
CA MET A 61 31.53 -33.44 -14.86
C MET A 61 30.49 -32.35 -15.10
N GLU A 62 30.78 -31.12 -14.71
CA GLU A 62 29.84 -30.00 -14.70
C GLU A 62 29.24 -29.78 -16.10
N ARG A 63 30.07 -29.86 -17.14
CA ARG A 63 29.63 -29.69 -18.54
C ARG A 63 28.72 -30.83 -19.00
N LEU A 64 29.04 -32.07 -18.67
CA LEU A 64 28.23 -33.23 -19.06
C LEU A 64 26.90 -33.23 -18.30
N ALA A 65 26.95 -32.96 -16.99
CA ALA A 65 25.78 -32.87 -16.14
C ALA A 65 24.84 -31.74 -16.58
N ALA A 66 25.37 -30.56 -16.88
CA ALA A 66 24.57 -29.44 -17.41
C ALA A 66 23.95 -29.77 -18.77
N ARG A 67 24.69 -30.45 -19.65
CA ARG A 67 24.16 -30.94 -20.94
C ARG A 67 23.00 -31.92 -20.73
N LEU A 68 23.19 -32.96 -19.90
CA LEU A 68 22.16 -33.96 -19.63
C LEU A 68 20.94 -33.34 -18.96
N GLN A 69 21.12 -32.38 -18.05
CA GLN A 69 19.98 -31.66 -17.46
C GLN A 69 19.21 -30.86 -18.50
N ALA A 70 19.90 -30.18 -19.42
CA ALA A 70 19.26 -29.42 -20.49
C ALA A 70 18.50 -30.33 -21.48
N GLU A 71 19.08 -31.48 -21.82
CA GLU A 71 18.42 -32.51 -22.63
C GLU A 71 17.20 -33.10 -21.89
N GLN A 72 17.28 -33.28 -20.57
CA GLN A 72 16.16 -33.73 -19.74
C GLN A 72 15.01 -32.72 -19.73
N MET A 73 15.29 -31.43 -19.53
CA MET A 73 14.23 -30.40 -19.58
C MET A 73 13.58 -30.34 -20.95
N LYS A 74 14.37 -30.40 -22.04
CA LYS A 74 13.82 -30.46 -23.40
C LYS A 74 12.93 -31.68 -23.60
N HIS A 75 13.37 -32.84 -23.12
CA HIS A 75 12.57 -34.06 -23.20
C HIS A 75 11.24 -33.91 -22.44
N TRP A 76 11.25 -33.36 -21.23
CA TRP A 76 10.04 -33.10 -20.45
C TRP A 76 9.10 -32.11 -21.14
N ILE A 77 9.63 -31.02 -21.71
CA ILE A 77 8.85 -30.05 -22.49
C ILE A 77 8.21 -30.73 -23.69
N ILE A 78 8.97 -31.47 -24.52
CA ILE A 78 8.45 -32.15 -25.72
C ILE A 78 7.31 -33.10 -25.36
N ASN A 79 7.46 -33.84 -24.27
CA ASN A 79 6.48 -34.84 -23.82
C ASN A 79 5.41 -34.27 -22.87
N ARG A 80 5.34 -32.94 -22.71
CA ARG A 80 4.35 -32.24 -21.88
C ARG A 80 4.29 -32.75 -20.44
N LYS A 81 5.45 -33.00 -19.82
CA LYS A 81 5.49 -33.48 -18.43
C LYS A 81 4.80 -32.47 -17.51
N ASN A 82 3.95 -32.97 -16.62
CA ASN A 82 3.10 -32.14 -15.77
C ASN A 82 3.96 -31.22 -14.88
N PRO A 83 3.72 -29.89 -14.86
CA PRO A 83 4.42 -28.97 -13.96
C PRO A 83 4.33 -29.33 -12.48
N ASP A 84 3.27 -30.00 -12.04
CA ASP A 84 3.14 -30.51 -10.67
C ASP A 84 4.24 -31.56 -10.36
N GLU A 85 4.54 -32.44 -11.30
CA GLU A 85 5.61 -33.45 -11.14
C GLU A 85 6.98 -32.79 -11.18
N VAL A 86 7.18 -31.81 -12.07
CA VAL A 86 8.45 -31.08 -12.15
C VAL A 86 8.67 -30.22 -10.90
N TYR A 87 7.61 -29.71 -10.28
CA TYR A 87 7.66 -29.01 -9.00
C TYR A 87 8.22 -29.91 -7.89
N GLU A 88 7.77 -31.17 -7.83
CA GLU A 88 8.31 -32.18 -6.89
C GLU A 88 9.79 -32.45 -7.15
N LEU A 89 10.14 -32.70 -8.42
CA LEU A 89 11.52 -33.00 -8.82
C LEU A 89 12.49 -31.87 -8.48
N PHE A 90 12.02 -30.62 -8.49
CA PHE A 90 12.84 -29.46 -8.18
C PHE A 90 12.98 -29.21 -6.67
N HIS A 91 12.41 -30.07 -5.83
CA HIS A 91 12.42 -29.98 -4.37
C HIS A 91 11.92 -28.60 -3.88
N LEU A 92 10.83 -28.14 -4.48
CA LEU A 92 10.25 -26.83 -4.17
C LEU A 92 9.34 -26.84 -2.93
N HIS A 93 9.14 -28.02 -2.34
CA HIS A 93 8.58 -28.15 -1.01
C HIS A 93 9.50 -27.48 0.01
N TRP A 94 9.04 -26.37 0.60
CA TRP A 94 9.80 -25.64 1.59
C TRP A 94 9.14 -25.74 2.98
N PRO A 95 9.90 -25.93 4.07
CA PRO A 95 9.31 -26.06 5.41
C PRO A 95 8.54 -24.81 5.87
N LEU A 96 8.91 -23.65 5.34
CA LEU A 96 8.29 -22.36 5.63
C LEU A 96 7.58 -21.83 4.38
N LEU A 97 6.26 -21.68 4.45
CA LEU A 97 5.46 -21.10 3.37
C LEU A 97 5.95 -19.68 2.99
N SER A 98 6.51 -18.95 3.95
CA SER A 98 7.05 -17.59 3.75
C SER A 98 8.25 -17.50 2.80
N SER A 99 8.80 -18.61 2.34
CA SER A 99 10.00 -18.60 1.50
C SER A 99 9.92 -19.52 0.27
N VAL A 100 8.73 -19.99 -0.08
CA VAL A 100 8.56 -20.89 -1.22
C VAL A 100 8.99 -20.27 -2.55
N LEU A 101 8.67 -18.99 -2.79
CA LEU A 101 9.02 -18.30 -4.04
C LEU A 101 10.48 -17.81 -4.11
N ILE A 102 11.21 -17.87 -2.98
CA ILE A 102 12.64 -17.54 -2.89
C ILE A 102 13.50 -18.80 -2.74
N ASN A 103 12.93 -19.99 -2.99
CA ASN A 103 13.71 -21.21 -3.16
C ASN A 103 14.62 -21.06 -4.40
N PRO A 104 15.95 -21.31 -4.32
CA PRO A 104 16.88 -21.14 -5.44
C PRO A 104 16.48 -21.85 -6.74
N ASN A 105 15.72 -22.96 -6.66
CA ASN A 105 15.24 -23.71 -7.83
C ASN A 105 13.93 -23.15 -8.40
N PHE A 106 13.23 -22.26 -7.69
CA PHE A 106 11.93 -21.73 -8.08
C PHE A 106 11.97 -21.02 -9.45
N PRO A 107 12.95 -20.16 -9.76
CA PRO A 107 13.03 -19.53 -11.08
C PRO A 107 13.19 -20.54 -12.22
N ALA A 108 13.89 -21.65 -11.98
CA ALA A 108 14.06 -22.69 -12.98
C ALA A 108 12.74 -23.42 -13.28
N TRP A 109 11.90 -23.66 -12.26
CA TRP A 109 10.58 -24.26 -12.45
C TRP A 109 9.62 -23.32 -13.18
N VAL A 110 9.59 -22.03 -12.81
CA VAL A 110 8.77 -21.04 -13.54
C VAL A 110 9.21 -20.97 -15.01
N LYS A 111 10.52 -20.98 -15.27
CA LYS A 111 11.04 -21.04 -16.64
C LYS A 111 10.61 -22.30 -17.38
N TYR A 112 10.62 -23.46 -16.73
CA TYR A 112 10.12 -24.71 -17.32
C TYR A 112 8.65 -24.57 -17.76
N VAL A 113 7.79 -24.00 -16.92
CA VAL A 113 6.36 -23.78 -17.25
C VAL A 113 6.22 -22.80 -18.43
N ASP A 114 7.02 -21.73 -18.46
CA ASP A 114 7.01 -20.75 -19.54
C ASP A 114 7.49 -21.35 -20.87
N ASP A 115 8.59 -22.11 -20.86
CA ASP A 115 9.11 -22.82 -22.03
C ASP A 115 8.11 -23.90 -22.52
N LEU A 116 7.40 -24.55 -21.61
CA LEU A 116 6.34 -25.51 -21.92
C LEU A 116 5.15 -24.84 -22.63
N ASN A 117 4.68 -23.71 -22.11
CA ASN A 117 3.62 -22.91 -22.73
C ASN A 117 4.03 -22.37 -24.10
N ALA A 118 5.27 -21.90 -24.24
CA ALA A 118 5.81 -21.41 -25.51
C ALA A 118 5.85 -22.52 -26.58
N LYS A 119 6.11 -23.76 -26.18
CA LYS A 119 6.14 -24.91 -27.09
C LYS A 119 4.75 -25.44 -27.44
N HIS A 120 3.81 -25.42 -26.49
CA HIS A 120 2.46 -25.99 -26.62
C HIS A 120 1.41 -24.93 -26.35
N SER A 121 1.06 -24.17 -27.37
CA SER A 121 0.18 -23.00 -27.25
C SER A 121 -1.31 -23.33 -27.22
N GLU A 122 -1.72 -24.60 -27.19
CA GLU A 122 -3.16 -24.94 -27.28
C GLU A 122 -3.94 -24.57 -26.02
N ALA A 123 -3.28 -24.61 -24.84
CA ALA A 123 -3.85 -24.17 -23.59
C ALA A 123 -2.73 -23.63 -22.67
N HIS A 124 -2.93 -22.43 -22.13
CA HIS A 124 -1.98 -21.85 -21.18
C HIS A 124 -2.01 -22.62 -19.85
N ILE A 125 -0.85 -23.09 -19.42
CA ILE A 125 -0.63 -23.78 -18.15
C ILE A 125 -0.19 -22.74 -17.12
N SER A 126 -0.96 -22.59 -16.04
CA SER A 126 -0.71 -21.60 -15.00
C SER A 126 0.19 -22.16 -13.89
N THR A 127 1.17 -21.37 -13.46
CA THR A 127 1.95 -21.67 -12.25
C THR A 127 1.07 -21.67 -10.98
N ILE A 128 -0.02 -20.91 -10.98
CA ILE A 128 -0.89 -20.73 -9.83
C ILE A 128 -1.66 -22.01 -9.47
N SER A 129 -2.05 -22.82 -10.47
CA SER A 129 -2.72 -24.10 -10.17
C SER A 129 -1.82 -25.04 -9.37
N THR A 130 -0.55 -25.14 -9.75
CA THR A 130 0.43 -25.96 -9.02
C THR A 130 0.68 -25.38 -7.62
N LEU A 131 0.90 -24.08 -7.49
CA LEU A 131 1.13 -23.42 -6.20
C LEU A 131 -0.05 -23.60 -5.23
N ARG A 132 -1.29 -23.47 -5.70
CA ARG A 132 -2.49 -23.72 -4.89
C ARG A 132 -2.60 -25.19 -4.48
N LYS A 133 -2.33 -26.11 -5.41
CA LYS A 133 -2.48 -27.55 -5.18
C LYS A 133 -1.40 -28.12 -4.24
N GLN A 134 -0.13 -27.79 -4.50
CA GLN A 134 1.01 -28.37 -3.77
C GLN A 134 1.26 -27.69 -2.42
N GLN A 135 0.98 -26.39 -2.30
CA GLN A 135 1.33 -25.61 -1.13
C GLN A 135 0.10 -25.05 -0.38
N GLY A 136 -1.11 -25.25 -0.90
CA GLY A 136 -2.34 -24.74 -0.28
C GLY A 136 -2.40 -23.20 -0.22
N LEU A 137 -1.62 -22.51 -1.04
CA LEU A 137 -1.49 -21.05 -0.96
C LEU A 137 -2.78 -20.37 -1.42
N ASN A 138 -3.33 -19.51 -0.58
CA ASN A 138 -4.43 -18.62 -0.95
C ASN A 138 -3.91 -17.31 -1.55
N ASP A 139 -4.81 -16.56 -2.17
CA ASP A 139 -4.47 -15.34 -2.91
C ASP A 139 -3.80 -14.25 -2.05
N PRO A 140 -4.25 -13.94 -0.82
CA PRO A 140 -3.54 -13.01 0.07
C PRO A 140 -2.08 -13.39 0.32
N ILE A 141 -1.83 -14.67 0.61
CA ILE A 141 -0.47 -15.16 0.87
C ILE A 141 0.35 -15.11 -0.43
N LEU A 142 -0.21 -15.56 -1.56
CA LEU A 142 0.47 -15.50 -2.86
C LEU A 142 0.93 -14.09 -3.20
N VAL A 143 0.05 -13.10 -3.11
CA VAL A 143 0.38 -11.71 -3.44
C VAL A 143 1.49 -11.17 -2.54
N HIS A 144 1.45 -11.49 -1.24
CA HIS A 144 2.52 -11.10 -0.32
C HIS A 144 3.88 -11.71 -0.72
N LEU A 145 3.92 -13.02 -0.95
CA LEU A 145 5.16 -13.73 -1.33
C LEU A 145 5.70 -13.27 -2.69
N ILE A 146 4.81 -12.96 -3.64
CA ILE A 146 5.19 -12.39 -4.94
C ILE A 146 5.89 -11.04 -4.73
N GLY A 147 5.34 -10.18 -3.87
CA GLY A 147 5.95 -8.90 -3.53
C GLY A 147 7.35 -9.06 -2.93
N GLU A 148 7.51 -9.96 -1.97
CA GLU A 148 8.82 -10.25 -1.35
C GLU A 148 9.82 -10.80 -2.37
N ALA A 149 9.40 -11.75 -3.22
CA ALA A 149 10.27 -12.33 -4.24
C ALA A 149 10.64 -11.30 -5.34
N LYS A 150 9.74 -10.37 -5.70
CA LYS A 150 10.03 -9.28 -6.65
C LYS A 150 11.09 -8.30 -6.14
N ALA A 151 11.24 -8.18 -4.82
CA ALA A 151 12.27 -7.34 -4.21
C ALA A 151 13.68 -7.95 -4.28
N VAL A 152 13.80 -9.23 -4.65
CA VAL A 152 15.10 -9.93 -4.76
C VAL A 152 15.45 -10.13 -6.23
N GLU A 153 16.57 -9.57 -6.68
CA GLU A 153 16.96 -9.48 -8.10
C GLU A 153 16.92 -10.83 -8.84
N GLY A 154 17.41 -11.92 -8.21
CA GLY A 154 17.42 -13.25 -8.80
C GLY A 154 16.05 -13.93 -8.97
N PHE A 155 15.03 -13.45 -8.26
CA PHE A 155 13.67 -14.02 -8.28
C PHE A 155 12.66 -13.12 -8.99
N LYS A 156 13.01 -11.86 -9.24
CA LYS A 156 12.12 -10.84 -9.79
C LYS A 156 11.38 -11.26 -11.06
N SER A 157 12.09 -11.85 -12.02
CA SER A 157 11.47 -12.29 -13.28
C SER A 157 10.46 -13.42 -13.06
N ALA A 158 10.84 -14.43 -12.28
CA ALA A 158 9.96 -15.56 -11.97
C ALA A 158 8.72 -15.11 -11.17
N ALA A 159 8.91 -14.27 -10.16
CA ALA A 159 7.82 -13.72 -9.36
C ALA A 159 6.88 -12.83 -10.19
N THR A 160 7.41 -12.07 -11.16
CA THR A 160 6.59 -11.28 -12.09
C THR A 160 5.71 -12.19 -12.96
N LYS A 161 6.26 -13.31 -13.46
CA LYS A 161 5.47 -14.28 -14.23
C LYS A 161 4.35 -14.92 -13.39
N VAL A 162 4.64 -15.24 -12.13
CA VAL A 162 3.61 -15.75 -11.19
C VAL A 162 2.53 -14.70 -10.93
N GLU A 163 2.89 -13.42 -10.79
CA GLU A 163 1.92 -12.31 -10.68
C GLU A 163 1.01 -12.22 -11.91
N ASP A 164 1.59 -12.33 -13.11
CA ASP A 164 0.84 -12.30 -14.37
C ASP A 164 -0.14 -13.49 -14.45
N ASP A 165 0.31 -14.70 -14.10
CA ASP A 165 -0.55 -15.89 -14.04
C ASP A 165 -1.69 -15.75 -13.00
N LEU A 166 -1.45 -15.07 -11.87
CA LEU A 166 -2.47 -14.80 -10.86
C LEU A 166 -3.52 -13.81 -11.38
N ILE A 167 -3.07 -12.75 -12.04
CA ILE A 167 -3.95 -11.76 -12.70
C ILE A 167 -4.80 -12.44 -13.76
N ASP A 168 -4.21 -13.28 -14.61
CA ASP A 168 -4.94 -14.03 -15.64
C ASP A 168 -5.95 -15.00 -15.02
N ALA A 169 -5.60 -15.67 -13.92
CA ALA A 169 -6.54 -16.52 -13.19
C ALA A 169 -7.74 -15.72 -12.67
N TRP A 170 -7.53 -14.53 -12.11
CA TRP A 170 -8.63 -13.64 -11.67
C TRP A 170 -9.47 -13.14 -12.85
N LEU A 171 -8.83 -12.78 -13.98
CA LEU A 171 -9.52 -12.32 -15.19
C LEU A 171 -10.38 -13.40 -15.83
N ASN A 172 -9.90 -14.65 -15.82
CA ASN A 172 -10.62 -15.81 -16.36
C ASN A 172 -11.80 -16.21 -15.46
N ALA A 173 -11.68 -16.01 -14.15
CA ALA A 173 -12.79 -16.13 -13.21
C ALA A 173 -13.77 -14.95 -13.27
N ALA A 174 -13.50 -13.93 -14.10
CA ALA A 174 -14.26 -12.68 -14.18
C ALA A 174 -14.49 -12.03 -12.80
N LYS A 175 -13.51 -12.15 -11.90
CA LYS A 175 -13.59 -11.62 -10.53
C LYS A 175 -13.68 -10.09 -10.58
N SER A 176 -14.68 -9.46 -9.97
CA SER A 176 -14.70 -7.98 -9.96
C SER A 176 -13.50 -7.44 -9.18
N PRO A 177 -12.98 -6.23 -9.50
CA PRO A 177 -11.96 -5.58 -8.69
C PRO A 177 -12.35 -5.49 -7.21
N ASP A 178 -13.63 -5.25 -6.90
CA ASP A 178 -14.12 -5.22 -5.52
C ASP A 178 -13.96 -6.55 -4.80
N ASN A 179 -14.33 -7.66 -5.45
CA ASN A 179 -14.19 -8.99 -4.87
C ASN A 179 -12.71 -9.36 -4.72
N ALA A 180 -11.88 -9.03 -5.71
CA ALA A 180 -10.43 -9.23 -5.61
C ALA A 180 -9.84 -8.46 -4.43
N LEU A 181 -10.24 -7.20 -4.22
CA LEU A 181 -9.79 -6.39 -3.10
C LEU A 181 -10.23 -6.98 -1.74
N ALA A 182 -11.50 -7.39 -1.66
CA ALA A 182 -12.05 -7.98 -0.45
C ALA A 182 -11.37 -9.31 -0.09
N GLU A 183 -11.12 -10.16 -1.08
CA GLU A 183 -10.42 -11.44 -0.89
C GLU A 183 -8.97 -11.26 -0.46
N LEU A 184 -8.31 -10.14 -0.82
CA LEU A 184 -6.99 -9.77 -0.31
C LEU A 184 -6.99 -9.30 1.16
N GLY A 185 -8.14 -9.37 1.84
CA GLY A 185 -8.29 -8.99 3.25
C GLY A 185 -8.58 -7.51 3.45
N PHE A 186 -8.89 -6.77 2.38
CA PHE A 186 -9.20 -5.35 2.43
C PHE A 186 -10.71 -5.07 2.35
N SER A 187 -11.53 -5.96 2.90
CA SER A 187 -12.99 -5.78 2.96
C SER A 187 -13.41 -4.59 3.83
N THR A 188 -12.56 -4.17 4.76
CA THR A 188 -12.80 -3.03 5.66
C THR A 188 -11.71 -1.98 5.52
N ALA A 189 -12.07 -0.75 5.84
CA ALA A 189 -11.15 0.38 5.80
C ALA A 189 -10.05 0.20 6.84
N THR A 190 -8.79 0.15 6.40
CA THR A 190 -7.61 0.15 7.28
C THR A 190 -6.66 1.27 6.90
N TYR A 191 -5.91 1.77 7.87
CA TYR A 191 -4.99 2.90 7.64
C TYR A 191 -3.74 2.52 6.84
N ASN A 192 -3.47 1.23 6.65
CA ASN A 192 -2.24 0.73 6.03
C ASN A 192 -2.40 0.20 4.60
N ILE A 193 -3.63 0.16 4.05
CA ILE A 193 -3.85 -0.41 2.70
C ILE A 193 -3.04 0.31 1.63
N LEU A 194 -2.93 1.64 1.71
CA LEU A 194 -2.24 2.47 0.71
C LEU A 194 -0.72 2.25 0.68
N GLY A 195 -0.16 1.65 1.73
CA GLY A 195 1.25 1.25 1.78
C GLY A 195 1.44 -0.27 1.74
N ASN A 196 0.37 -1.04 1.47
CA ASN A 196 0.46 -2.48 1.39
C ASN A 196 0.85 -2.90 -0.03
N PRO A 197 1.94 -3.65 -0.24
CA PRO A 197 2.37 -4.12 -1.57
C PRO A 197 1.30 -4.91 -2.32
N ALA A 198 0.36 -5.55 -1.61
CA ALA A 198 -0.75 -6.25 -2.25
C ALA A 198 -1.69 -5.32 -3.03
N LEU A 199 -1.72 -4.03 -2.70
CA LEU A 199 -2.46 -3.03 -3.44
C LEU A 199 -1.90 -2.86 -4.86
N ASP A 200 -0.58 -2.99 -5.06
CA ASP A 200 0.04 -2.83 -6.38
C ASP A 200 -0.42 -3.92 -7.36
N THR A 201 -0.45 -5.17 -6.90
CA THR A 201 -1.00 -6.29 -7.69
C THR A 201 -2.48 -6.09 -7.97
N TRP A 202 -3.25 -5.57 -7.01
CA TRP A 202 -4.66 -5.24 -7.21
C TRP A 202 -4.89 -4.10 -8.21
N ILE A 203 -4.04 -3.06 -8.21
CA ILE A 203 -4.10 -1.97 -9.21
C ILE A 203 -3.82 -2.53 -10.60
N LYS A 204 -2.75 -3.32 -10.74
CA LYS A 204 -2.38 -3.96 -12.02
C LYS A 204 -3.51 -4.87 -12.52
N TYR A 205 -4.15 -5.61 -11.61
CA TYR A 205 -5.33 -6.40 -11.92
C TYR A 205 -6.50 -5.54 -12.41
N THR A 206 -6.82 -4.46 -11.69
CA THR A 206 -7.93 -3.57 -12.01
C THR A 206 -7.75 -2.94 -13.39
N ASP A 207 -6.54 -2.53 -13.74
CA ASP A 207 -6.21 -2.04 -15.08
C ASP A 207 -6.43 -3.10 -16.16
N ALA A 208 -5.98 -4.34 -15.92
CA ALA A 208 -6.20 -5.45 -16.85
C ALA A 208 -7.68 -5.80 -16.98
N PHE A 209 -8.42 -5.77 -15.87
CA PHE A 209 -9.86 -6.01 -15.82
C PHE A 209 -10.62 -4.94 -16.63
N ASN A 210 -10.30 -3.66 -16.43
CA ASN A 210 -10.91 -2.55 -17.16
C ASN A 210 -10.67 -2.64 -18.67
N ARG A 211 -9.48 -3.12 -19.10
CA ARG A 211 -9.20 -3.35 -20.53
C ARG A 211 -10.01 -4.51 -21.11
N LYS A 212 -10.18 -5.60 -20.36
CA LYS A 212 -10.92 -6.80 -20.80
C LYS A 212 -12.43 -6.62 -20.72
N TYR A 213 -12.92 -5.84 -19.76
CA TYR A 213 -14.34 -5.62 -19.47
C TYR A 213 -14.66 -4.11 -19.34
N PRO A 214 -14.55 -3.32 -20.43
CA PRO A 214 -14.68 -1.86 -20.38
C PRO A 214 -16.01 -1.39 -19.79
N ASP A 215 -17.12 -2.08 -20.07
CA ASP A 215 -18.46 -1.74 -19.56
C ASP A 215 -18.63 -1.97 -18.05
N LYS A 216 -17.70 -2.72 -17.43
CA LYS A 216 -17.69 -3.03 -15.99
C LYS A 216 -16.52 -2.39 -15.27
N GLY A 217 -15.81 -1.48 -15.94
CA GLY A 217 -14.61 -0.88 -15.41
C GLY A 217 -14.87 -0.07 -14.14
N THR A 218 -13.85 0.04 -13.29
CA THR A 218 -13.88 0.84 -12.06
C THR A 218 -12.51 1.43 -11.80
N THR A 219 -12.46 2.53 -11.07
CA THR A 219 -11.21 3.10 -10.55
C THR A 219 -10.98 2.69 -9.09
N MET A 220 -9.74 2.84 -8.61
CA MET A 220 -9.43 2.69 -7.18
C MET A 220 -10.35 3.56 -6.32
N PHE A 221 -10.53 4.82 -6.71
CA PHE A 221 -11.38 5.76 -6.01
C PHE A 221 -12.83 5.25 -5.92
N GLU A 222 -13.42 4.81 -7.03
CA GLU A 222 -14.81 4.31 -7.06
C GLU A 222 -14.97 3.04 -6.23
N THR A 223 -14.02 2.11 -6.30
CA THR A 223 -14.04 0.89 -5.48
C THR A 223 -13.94 1.23 -4.00
N PHE A 224 -13.01 2.11 -3.60
CA PHE A 224 -12.85 2.49 -2.19
C PHE A 224 -14.07 3.24 -1.65
N VAL A 225 -14.67 4.14 -2.44
CA VAL A 225 -15.92 4.82 -2.05
C VAL A 225 -17.06 3.81 -1.86
N ARG A 226 -17.20 2.86 -2.79
CA ARG A 226 -18.24 1.82 -2.73
C ARG A 226 -18.07 0.87 -1.55
N MET A 227 -16.82 0.49 -1.22
CA MET A 227 -16.53 -0.45 -0.14
C MET A 227 -16.51 0.18 1.25
N TYR A 228 -15.92 1.38 1.37
CA TYR A 228 -15.62 1.96 2.68
C TYR A 228 -16.54 3.14 3.03
N GLY A 229 -17.09 3.81 2.02
CA GLY A 229 -17.73 5.10 2.17
C GLY A 229 -16.72 6.26 2.15
N GLU A 230 -17.22 7.44 1.80
CA GLU A 230 -16.40 8.65 1.62
C GLU A 230 -15.78 9.13 2.94
N ASP A 231 -16.45 8.94 4.08
CA ASP A 231 -15.96 9.32 5.41
C ASP A 231 -14.74 8.51 5.85
N LYS A 232 -14.78 7.19 5.66
CA LYS A 232 -13.66 6.32 6.01
C LYS A 232 -12.50 6.48 5.05
N LEU A 233 -12.78 6.65 3.75
CA LEU A 233 -11.75 6.94 2.76
C LEU A 233 -11.01 8.25 3.10
N ALA A 234 -11.72 9.31 3.49
CA ALA A 234 -11.10 10.55 3.91
C ALA A 234 -10.17 10.40 5.13
N LEU A 235 -10.52 9.51 6.08
CA LEU A 235 -9.66 9.20 7.23
C LEU A 235 -8.39 8.45 6.80
N MET A 236 -8.53 7.48 5.90
CA MET A 236 -7.41 6.73 5.33
C MET A 236 -6.44 7.67 4.60
N VAL A 237 -6.98 8.58 3.78
CA VAL A 237 -6.21 9.63 3.09
C VAL A 237 -5.46 10.51 4.10
N THR A 238 -6.15 10.98 5.16
CA THR A 238 -5.54 11.82 6.19
C THR A 238 -4.40 11.11 6.92
N ALA A 239 -4.53 9.81 7.17
CA ALA A 239 -3.47 8.99 7.76
C ALA A 239 -2.29 8.80 6.80
N ALA A 240 -2.57 8.48 5.53
CA ALA A 240 -1.55 8.22 4.52
C ALA A 240 -0.72 9.46 4.16
N LYS A 241 -1.29 10.67 4.17
CA LYS A 241 -0.54 11.94 3.99
C LYS A 241 0.54 12.19 5.04
N LYS A 242 0.58 11.43 6.14
CA LYS A 242 1.63 11.53 7.17
C LYS A 242 2.87 10.68 6.86
N ASN A 243 2.81 9.83 5.83
CA ASN A 243 3.90 8.94 5.42
C ASN A 243 4.33 9.32 4.00
N GLU A 244 5.61 9.63 3.81
CA GLU A 244 6.16 10.06 2.53
C GLU A 244 5.92 9.04 1.41
N ASN A 245 5.92 7.73 1.73
CA ASN A 245 5.71 6.67 0.74
C ASN A 245 4.26 6.56 0.24
N THR A 246 3.29 7.13 0.96
CA THR A 246 1.85 7.04 0.63
C THR A 246 1.20 8.41 0.43
N ASP A 247 1.98 9.48 0.48
CA ASP A 247 1.52 10.86 0.35
C ASP A 247 1.01 11.17 -1.06
N ASP A 248 1.67 10.65 -2.10
CA ASP A 248 1.25 10.86 -3.50
C ASP A 248 -0.13 10.24 -3.79
N ILE A 249 -0.29 8.94 -3.53
CA ILE A 249 -1.58 8.24 -3.70
C ILE A 249 -2.68 8.84 -2.81
N ALA A 250 -2.33 9.32 -1.61
CA ALA A 250 -3.29 9.99 -0.73
C ALA A 250 -3.75 11.34 -1.30
N ARG A 251 -2.85 12.13 -1.91
CA ARG A 251 -3.21 13.39 -2.59
C ARG A 251 -4.08 13.16 -3.81
N GLU A 252 -3.85 12.08 -4.57
CA GLU A 252 -4.70 11.70 -5.69
C GLU A 252 -6.13 11.39 -5.22
N LEU A 253 -6.26 10.57 -4.17
CA LEU A 253 -7.56 10.22 -3.59
C LEU A 253 -8.26 11.42 -2.93
N GLU A 254 -7.53 12.30 -2.24
CA GLU A 254 -8.08 13.58 -1.75
C GLU A 254 -8.63 14.41 -2.91
N SER A 255 -7.84 14.58 -3.96
CA SER A 255 -8.26 15.36 -5.14
C SER A 255 -9.50 14.78 -5.80
N ALA A 256 -9.61 13.44 -5.88
CA ALA A 256 -10.79 12.75 -6.38
C ALA A 256 -12.03 12.97 -5.50
N LEU A 257 -11.90 12.90 -4.17
CA LEU A 257 -12.98 13.24 -3.23
C LEU A 257 -13.48 14.68 -3.44
N LEU A 258 -12.55 15.65 -3.44
CA LEU A 258 -12.87 17.07 -3.59
C LEU A 258 -13.57 17.36 -4.94
N LYS A 259 -13.05 16.77 -6.03
CA LYS A 259 -13.63 16.90 -7.37
C LYS A 259 -15.01 16.26 -7.46
N LYS A 260 -15.20 15.08 -6.85
CA LYS A 260 -16.51 14.41 -6.79
C LYS A 260 -17.55 15.30 -6.11
N TRP A 261 -17.23 15.84 -4.94
CA TRP A 261 -18.16 16.70 -4.20
C TRP A 261 -18.49 17.99 -4.97
N LEU A 262 -17.47 18.65 -5.53
CA LEU A 262 -17.65 19.89 -6.28
C LEU A 262 -18.53 19.67 -7.53
N SER A 263 -18.21 18.65 -8.33
CA SER A 263 -18.96 18.33 -9.56
C SER A 263 -20.39 17.84 -9.29
N SER A 264 -20.63 17.24 -8.13
CA SER A 264 -21.97 16.82 -7.70
C SER A 264 -22.76 17.95 -7.02
N GLY A 265 -22.24 19.18 -7.00
CA GLY A 265 -22.89 20.35 -6.41
C GLY A 265 -23.05 20.28 -4.88
N LYS A 266 -22.24 19.48 -4.18
CA LYS A 266 -22.32 19.35 -2.72
C LYS A 266 -21.98 20.68 -2.04
N THR A 267 -22.80 21.08 -1.09
CA THR A 267 -22.53 22.26 -0.27
C THR A 267 -21.43 21.96 0.77
N ILE A 268 -20.89 23.01 1.38
CA ILE A 268 -19.94 22.86 2.50
C ILE A 268 -20.58 22.14 3.71
N ASP A 269 -21.90 22.28 3.88
CA ASP A 269 -22.67 21.60 4.92
C ASP A 269 -22.85 20.11 4.58
N ASP A 270 -23.19 19.78 3.32
CA ASP A 270 -23.30 18.39 2.88
C ASP A 270 -22.00 17.62 3.15
N VAL A 271 -20.85 18.20 2.80
CA VAL A 271 -19.54 17.57 3.01
C VAL A 271 -19.20 17.48 4.51
N TYR A 272 -19.63 18.44 5.33
CA TYR A 272 -19.49 18.36 6.79
C TYR A 272 -20.22 17.12 7.37
N TRP A 273 -21.44 16.85 6.88
CA TRP A 273 -22.23 15.68 7.28
C TRP A 273 -21.68 14.37 6.70
N ILE A 274 -21.30 14.36 5.42
CA ILE A 274 -20.66 13.20 4.77
C ILE A 274 -19.45 12.77 5.58
N LEU A 275 -18.59 13.72 5.98
CA LEU A 275 -17.36 13.45 6.74
C LEU A 275 -17.60 13.20 8.24
N ARG A 276 -18.86 13.19 8.68
CA ARG A 276 -19.30 12.94 10.07
C ARG A 276 -18.63 13.86 11.10
N LEU A 277 -18.34 15.10 10.72
CA LEU A 277 -17.68 16.07 11.59
C LEU A 277 -18.52 16.45 12.82
N TYR A 278 -19.84 16.28 12.75
CA TYR A 278 -20.77 16.51 13.87
C TYR A 278 -20.47 15.64 15.11
N LEU A 279 -19.82 14.47 14.93
CA LEU A 279 -19.42 13.58 16.02
C LEU A 279 -18.32 14.19 16.90
N SER A 280 -17.52 15.10 16.34
CA SER A 280 -16.43 15.78 17.05
C SER A 280 -16.59 17.30 17.04
N ARG A 281 -17.81 17.81 16.86
CA ARG A 281 -18.14 19.24 16.67
C ARG A 281 -17.64 20.19 17.76
N TYR A 282 -17.36 19.69 18.95
CA TYR A 282 -16.91 20.52 20.08
C TYR A 282 -15.43 20.89 19.98
N ASP A 283 -14.60 20.03 19.38
CA ASP A 283 -13.19 20.33 19.24
C ASP A 283 -12.44 19.62 18.10
N PHE A 284 -12.94 18.56 17.48
CA PHE A 284 -12.25 17.81 16.40
C PHE A 284 -11.01 17.03 16.88
N SER A 285 -10.97 16.55 18.12
CA SER A 285 -9.81 15.84 18.72
C SER A 285 -9.43 14.51 18.09
N ASP A 286 -10.38 13.74 17.55
CA ASP A 286 -10.21 12.29 17.34
C ASP A 286 -9.69 11.91 15.95
N GLY A 287 -8.70 12.65 15.43
CA GLY A 287 -8.14 12.36 14.09
C GLY A 287 -9.13 12.66 12.95
N SER A 288 -9.96 13.69 13.14
CA SER A 288 -11.08 14.01 12.26
C SER A 288 -10.68 14.33 10.81
N ASN A 289 -11.64 14.11 9.90
CA ASN A 289 -11.62 14.57 8.51
C ASN A 289 -11.63 16.10 8.34
N LEU A 290 -11.33 16.87 9.40
CA LEU A 290 -11.39 18.32 9.40
C LEU A 290 -10.44 18.91 8.36
N SER A 291 -9.23 18.36 8.20
CA SER A 291 -8.30 18.83 7.17
C SER A 291 -8.89 18.69 5.76
N ILE A 292 -9.54 17.56 5.48
CA ILE A 292 -10.19 17.29 4.18
C ILE A 292 -11.36 18.24 3.95
N TRP A 293 -12.18 18.49 4.99
CA TRP A 293 -13.26 19.45 4.88
C TRP A 293 -12.78 20.88 4.63
N VAL A 294 -11.71 21.31 5.31
CA VAL A 294 -11.11 22.64 5.05
C VAL A 294 -10.46 22.71 3.67
N SER A 295 -9.84 21.63 3.17
CA SER A 295 -9.43 21.53 1.77
C SER A 295 -10.63 21.76 0.83
N TYR A 296 -11.80 21.20 1.15
CA TYR A 296 -13.02 21.43 0.37
C TYR A 296 -13.52 22.88 0.42
N LEU A 297 -13.47 23.55 1.58
CA LEU A 297 -13.76 24.99 1.67
C LEU A 297 -12.85 25.79 0.73
N ASN A 298 -11.56 25.45 0.70
CA ASN A 298 -10.60 26.07 -0.22
C ASN A 298 -10.93 25.74 -1.68
N THR A 299 -11.33 24.51 -2.01
CA THR A 299 -11.76 24.13 -3.36
C THR A 299 -12.96 24.95 -3.83
N VAL A 300 -13.98 25.13 -2.99
CA VAL A 300 -15.18 25.94 -3.31
C VAL A 300 -14.82 27.41 -3.56
N VAL A 301 -13.98 27.99 -2.69
CA VAL A 301 -13.48 29.37 -2.87
C VAL A 301 -12.55 29.49 -4.08
N THR A 302 -11.81 28.44 -4.40
CA THR A 302 -10.90 28.42 -5.55
C THR A 302 -11.67 28.46 -6.86
N ASP A 303 -12.74 27.67 -6.94
CA ASP A 303 -13.67 27.60 -8.07
C ASP A 303 -14.48 28.91 -8.22
N ASN A 304 -14.99 29.44 -7.10
CA ASN A 304 -15.73 30.69 -7.09
C ASN A 304 -15.29 31.61 -5.94
N PRO A 305 -14.38 32.57 -6.19
CA PRO A 305 -13.88 33.49 -5.17
C PRO A 305 -14.95 34.35 -4.49
N SER A 306 -16.12 34.57 -5.09
CA SER A 306 -17.20 35.34 -4.45
C SER A 306 -17.80 34.62 -3.24
N LYS A 307 -17.62 33.29 -3.13
CA LYS A 307 -18.11 32.47 -2.02
C LYS A 307 -17.31 32.62 -0.72
N VAL A 308 -16.19 33.37 -0.70
CA VAL A 308 -15.41 33.59 0.53
C VAL A 308 -16.31 34.09 1.66
N SER A 309 -17.10 35.14 1.42
CA SER A 309 -17.95 35.70 2.48
C SER A 309 -18.97 34.67 2.99
N GLU A 310 -19.60 33.92 2.09
CA GLU A 310 -20.58 32.88 2.42
C GLU A 310 -19.97 31.80 3.32
N VAL A 311 -18.79 31.28 2.94
CA VAL A 311 -18.07 30.27 3.73
C VAL A 311 -17.79 30.77 5.15
N PHE A 312 -17.22 31.96 5.31
CA PHE A 312 -16.89 32.47 6.64
C PHE A 312 -18.11 32.89 7.47
N THR A 313 -19.22 33.31 6.84
CA THR A 313 -20.51 33.49 7.51
C THR A 313 -21.04 32.16 8.02
N TYR A 314 -20.97 31.10 7.21
CA TYR A 314 -21.36 29.75 7.62
C TYR A 314 -20.50 29.27 8.80
N LEU A 315 -19.17 29.41 8.75
CA LEU A 315 -18.28 29.00 9.84
C LEU A 315 -18.61 29.70 11.16
N LYS A 316 -18.84 31.02 11.10
CA LYS A 316 -19.20 31.83 12.28
C LYS A 316 -20.54 31.43 12.89
N LYS A 317 -21.52 31.04 12.06
CA LYS A 317 -22.86 30.67 12.50
C LYS A 317 -22.94 29.24 13.05
N ASN A 318 -22.23 28.30 12.42
CA ASN A 318 -22.42 26.86 12.66
C ASN A 318 -21.31 26.21 13.49
N SER A 319 -20.33 26.97 13.97
CA SER A 319 -19.33 26.45 14.92
C SER A 319 -19.88 26.43 16.34
N GLU A 320 -19.95 25.24 16.95
CA GLU A 320 -20.50 25.03 18.30
C GLU A 320 -19.69 25.72 19.40
N THR A 321 -18.37 25.74 19.26
CA THR A 321 -17.45 26.32 20.25
C THR A 321 -16.45 27.24 19.57
N HIS A 322 -15.94 28.22 20.33
CA HIS A 322 -14.81 29.03 19.90
C HIS A 322 -13.58 28.15 19.62
N LYS A 323 -13.38 27.07 20.38
CA LYS A 323 -12.28 26.10 20.17
C LYS A 323 -12.38 25.40 18.81
N ALA A 324 -13.57 24.93 18.44
CA ALA A 324 -13.85 24.32 17.15
C ALA A 324 -13.59 25.32 16.01
N LEU A 325 -14.13 26.54 16.11
CA LEU A 325 -13.91 27.60 15.13
C LEU A 325 -12.42 27.92 14.97
N LEU A 326 -11.68 28.10 16.07
CA LEU A 326 -10.25 28.40 16.04
C LEU A 326 -9.43 27.28 15.39
N ARG A 327 -9.79 26.00 15.57
CA ARG A 327 -9.14 24.86 14.91
C ARG A 327 -9.40 24.84 13.40
N ILE A 328 -10.64 25.10 12.97
CA ILE A 328 -10.98 25.25 11.54
C ILE A 328 -10.13 26.36 10.92
N LEU A 329 -10.10 27.53 11.55
CA LEU A 329 -9.38 28.70 11.06
C LEU A 329 -7.87 28.48 11.02
N ALA A 330 -7.30 27.75 11.98
CA ALA A 330 -5.88 27.40 11.98
C ALA A 330 -5.47 26.57 10.76
N ILE A 331 -6.33 25.65 10.31
CA ILE A 331 -6.10 24.88 9.07
C ILE A 331 -6.34 25.76 7.85
N ALA A 332 -7.43 26.54 7.83
CA ALA A 332 -7.78 27.41 6.71
C ALA A 332 -6.68 28.41 6.37
N ARG A 333 -5.96 28.91 7.39
CA ARG A 333 -4.82 29.82 7.20
C ARG A 333 -3.64 29.22 6.42
N LYS A 334 -3.57 27.90 6.27
CA LYS A 334 -2.55 27.25 5.42
C LYS A 334 -2.83 27.43 3.93
N PHE A 335 -4.05 27.84 3.57
CA PHE A 335 -4.46 28.05 2.19
C PHE A 335 -4.45 29.55 1.85
N PRO A 336 -3.66 29.99 0.84
CA PRO A 336 -3.53 31.41 0.50
C PRO A 336 -4.87 32.11 0.21
N LYS A 337 -5.83 31.43 -0.43
CA LYS A 337 -7.15 32.00 -0.76
C LYS A 337 -8.07 32.17 0.46
N LEU A 338 -7.78 31.48 1.57
CA LEU A 338 -8.56 31.57 2.80
C LEU A 338 -7.83 32.38 3.88
N GLU A 339 -6.53 32.63 3.73
CA GLU A 339 -5.66 33.14 4.80
C GLU A 339 -6.16 34.44 5.42
N SER A 340 -6.41 35.46 4.60
CA SER A 340 -6.79 36.80 5.09
C SER A 340 -8.13 36.77 5.83
N ALA A 341 -9.15 36.11 5.25
CA ALA A 341 -10.46 35.99 5.87
C ALA A 341 -10.43 35.13 7.14
N ALA A 342 -9.62 34.07 7.14
CA ALA A 342 -9.42 33.22 8.31
C ALA A 342 -8.70 33.96 9.45
N ALA A 343 -7.66 34.73 9.13
CA ALA A 343 -6.95 35.56 10.10
C ALA A 343 -7.86 36.64 10.70
N LYS A 344 -8.69 37.29 9.87
CA LYS A 344 -9.68 38.28 10.34
C LYS A 344 -10.70 37.66 11.29
N LEU A 345 -11.35 36.56 10.90
CA LEU A 345 -12.33 35.90 11.76
C LEU A 345 -11.70 35.33 13.03
N GLN A 346 -10.45 34.85 12.95
CA GLN A 346 -9.70 34.41 14.12
C GLN A 346 -9.48 35.58 15.09
N MET A 347 -9.05 36.74 14.58
CA MET A 347 -8.86 37.95 15.38
C MET A 347 -10.17 38.42 16.03
N GLU A 348 -11.28 38.46 15.29
CA GLU A 348 -12.61 38.79 15.85
C GLU A 348 -13.02 37.81 16.96
N THR A 349 -12.82 36.52 16.73
CA THR A 349 -13.16 35.44 17.69
C THR A 349 -12.34 35.58 18.97
N LEU A 350 -11.03 35.84 18.83
CA LEU A 350 -10.15 36.14 19.95
C LEU A 350 -10.60 37.40 20.68
N GLN A 351 -10.85 38.50 19.99
CA GLN A 351 -11.35 39.74 20.60
C GLN A 351 -12.67 39.52 21.37
N GLN A 352 -13.59 38.68 20.89
CA GLN A 352 -14.82 38.35 21.63
C GLN A 352 -14.53 37.58 22.92
N ILE A 353 -13.54 36.68 22.91
CA ILE A 353 -13.04 36.00 24.11
C ILE A 353 -12.40 37.02 25.05
N PHE A 354 -11.62 37.97 24.51
CA PHE A 354 -10.85 38.96 25.26
C PHE A 354 -11.68 40.15 25.80
N ALA A 355 -12.69 40.64 25.09
CA ALA A 355 -13.42 41.85 25.45
C ALA A 355 -14.27 41.74 26.74
N ARG A 356 -14.43 40.53 27.31
CA ARG A 356 -15.17 40.34 28.56
C ARG A 356 -14.26 40.55 29.77
N HIS A 357 -14.59 41.54 30.60
CA HIS A 357 -13.84 41.86 31.82
C HIS A 357 -13.62 40.61 32.70
N ASN A 358 -12.43 40.52 33.28
CA ASN A 358 -11.95 39.42 34.13
C ASN A 358 -11.59 38.12 33.38
N ILE A 359 -10.93 38.23 32.23
CA ILE A 359 -10.64 37.11 31.32
C ILE A 359 -9.86 35.96 31.96
N LEU A 360 -8.89 36.26 32.82
CA LEU A 360 -8.02 35.27 33.46
C LEU A 360 -8.82 34.30 34.35
N SER A 361 -10.01 34.70 34.79
CA SER A 361 -10.94 33.90 35.61
C SER A 361 -11.93 33.07 34.81
N LYS A 362 -11.95 33.20 33.48
CA LYS A 362 -12.91 32.49 32.63
C LYS A 362 -12.39 31.07 32.31
N PRO A 363 -13.21 30.02 32.47
CA PRO A 363 -12.85 28.67 32.05
C PRO A 363 -12.38 28.61 30.59
N LEU A 364 -13.02 29.40 29.71
CA LEU A 364 -12.68 29.50 28.29
C LEU A 364 -11.29 30.11 28.02
N PHE A 365 -10.81 31.00 28.88
CA PHE A 365 -9.45 31.55 28.76
C PHE A 365 -8.41 30.48 29.09
N LYS A 366 -8.67 29.68 30.12
CA LYS A 366 -7.83 28.54 30.48
C LYS A 366 -7.77 27.52 29.32
N GLU A 367 -8.91 27.21 28.71
CA GLU A 367 -8.99 26.32 27.55
C GLU A 367 -8.22 26.86 26.32
N TRP A 368 -8.34 28.16 26.03
CA TRP A 368 -7.56 28.79 24.96
C TRP A 368 -6.06 28.79 25.26
N MET A 369 -5.68 29.12 26.50
CA MET A 369 -4.29 29.12 26.95
C MET A 369 -3.69 27.72 26.84
N ASP A 370 -4.40 26.68 27.28
CA ASP A 370 -3.95 25.27 27.17
C ASP A 370 -3.80 24.85 25.70
N TYR A 371 -4.72 25.27 24.81
CA TYR A 371 -4.57 25.08 23.36
C TYR A 371 -3.34 25.80 22.80
N ALA A 372 -3.14 27.07 23.14
CA ALA A 372 -2.01 27.85 22.67
C ALA A 372 -0.68 27.20 23.11
N ILE A 373 -0.59 26.80 24.38
CA ILE A 373 0.57 26.08 24.93
C ILE A 373 0.82 24.77 24.18
N GLY A 374 -0.22 23.97 23.89
CA GLY A 374 -0.09 22.74 23.11
C GLY A 374 0.36 22.98 21.67
N PHE A 375 -0.30 23.92 20.98
CA PHE A 375 0.00 24.30 19.60
C PHE A 375 1.45 24.78 19.42
N TYR A 376 1.98 25.57 20.37
CA TYR A 376 3.36 26.07 20.30
C TYR A 376 4.41 25.02 20.67
N LYS A 377 4.07 23.99 21.46
CA LYS A 377 4.96 22.83 21.69
C LYS A 377 5.15 21.98 20.44
N GLU A 378 4.11 21.89 19.60
CA GLU A 378 4.13 21.08 18.38
C GLU A 378 4.72 21.81 17.15
N ASN A 379 4.81 23.15 17.18
CA ASN A 379 5.33 23.99 16.09
C ASN A 379 6.58 24.80 16.50
N THR A 380 7.76 24.16 16.49
CA THR A 380 9.03 24.69 17.02
C THR A 380 9.62 25.90 16.27
N LYS A 381 9.17 26.22 15.05
CA LYS A 381 9.76 27.31 14.23
C LYS A 381 9.13 28.70 14.46
N LYS A 382 8.05 28.81 15.25
CA LYS A 382 7.38 30.08 15.59
C LYS A 382 6.85 30.03 17.03
N GLN A 383 7.74 29.92 18.01
CA GLN A 383 7.33 30.11 19.41
C GLN A 383 6.98 31.59 19.63
N GLU A 384 5.69 31.90 19.56
CA GLU A 384 5.18 33.16 20.11
C GLU A 384 4.58 32.86 21.48
N SER A 385 5.00 33.62 22.50
CA SER A 385 4.39 33.54 23.83
C SER A 385 2.90 33.85 23.71
N TRP A 386 2.03 33.00 24.26
CA TRP A 386 0.59 33.29 24.33
C TRP A 386 0.32 34.63 25.05
N PHE A 387 1.26 35.07 25.90
CA PHE A 387 1.24 36.36 26.55
C PHE A 387 1.44 37.54 25.58
N LYS A 388 2.20 37.35 24.50
CA LYS A 388 2.35 38.35 23.42
C LYS A 388 1.01 38.64 22.73
N VAL A 389 0.13 37.65 22.66
CA VAL A 389 -1.23 37.81 22.13
C VAL A 389 -2.01 38.77 23.02
N LEU A 390 -1.92 38.66 24.35
CA LEU A 390 -2.55 39.62 25.26
C LEU A 390 -2.04 41.05 25.04
N ARG A 391 -0.71 41.25 24.89
CA ARG A 391 -0.10 42.55 24.56
C ARG A 391 -0.52 43.13 23.21
N THR A 392 -1.07 42.31 22.32
CA THR A 392 -1.59 42.76 21.03
C THR A 392 -3.00 43.35 21.16
N TYR A 393 -3.78 42.96 22.18
CA TYR A 393 -5.19 43.32 22.32
C TYR A 393 -5.50 44.25 23.49
N TYR A 394 -4.58 44.41 24.44
CA TYR A 394 -4.76 45.30 25.58
C TYR A 394 -3.55 46.22 25.71
N ALA A 395 -3.78 47.47 26.13
CA ALA A 395 -2.70 48.35 26.53
C ALA A 395 -1.97 47.77 27.74
N ASP A 396 -0.66 48.00 27.86
CA ASP A 396 0.15 47.47 28.98
C ASP A 396 -0.44 47.85 30.35
N VAL A 397 -1.08 49.02 30.46
CA VAL A 397 -1.76 49.48 31.67
C VAL A 397 -2.97 48.60 32.02
N ASP A 398 -3.74 48.19 31.01
CA ASP A 398 -4.90 47.31 31.19
C ASP A 398 -4.48 45.89 31.51
N ILE A 399 -3.39 45.40 30.91
CA ILE A 399 -2.78 44.10 31.22
C ILE A 399 -2.29 44.08 32.66
N THR A 400 -1.58 45.13 33.08
CA THR A 400 -1.07 45.25 34.45
C THR A 400 -2.22 45.29 35.45
N SER A 401 -3.28 46.05 35.16
CA SER A 401 -4.49 46.10 36.01
C SER A 401 -5.18 44.73 36.09
N MET A 402 -5.28 44.02 34.97
CA MET A 402 -5.88 42.69 34.87
C MET A 402 -5.07 41.62 35.61
N ILE A 403 -3.74 41.63 35.47
CA ILE A 403 -2.82 40.74 36.20
C ILE A 403 -2.92 41.01 37.70
N ASN A 404 -2.89 42.27 38.12
CA ASN A 404 -3.01 42.65 39.53
C ASN A 404 -4.33 42.19 40.14
N LYS A 405 -5.45 42.32 39.41
CA LYS A 405 -6.75 41.79 39.84
C LYS A 405 -6.78 40.25 39.90
N ALA A 406 -6.12 39.58 38.96
CA ALA A 406 -6.05 38.12 38.91
C ALA A 406 -5.10 37.52 39.95
N MET A 407 -4.06 38.24 40.39
CA MET A 407 -3.22 37.83 41.53
C MET A 407 -3.97 37.85 42.86
N GLN A 408 -5.04 38.65 42.96
CA GLN A 408 -5.89 38.72 44.16
C GLN A 408 -6.94 37.61 44.22
N ASN A 409 -7.11 36.83 43.16
CA ASN A 409 -8.10 35.74 43.09
C ASN A 409 -7.39 34.36 43.07
N PRO A 410 -7.60 33.50 44.10
CA PRO A 410 -6.93 32.19 44.21
C PRO A 410 -7.13 31.27 43.00
N SER A 411 -8.25 31.40 42.29
CA SER A 411 -8.54 30.59 41.09
C SER A 411 -7.73 30.99 39.86
N THR A 412 -7.08 32.15 39.86
CA THR A 412 -6.36 32.72 38.72
C THR A 412 -4.87 32.98 38.96
N VAL A 413 -4.41 32.89 40.23
CA VAL A 413 -3.00 33.10 40.61
C VAL A 413 -2.05 32.17 39.85
N GLU A 414 -2.40 30.90 39.68
CA GLU A 414 -1.54 29.92 38.99
C GLU A 414 -1.40 30.22 37.49
N ILE A 415 -2.44 30.79 36.89
CA ILE A 415 -2.43 31.25 35.49
C ILE A 415 -1.52 32.47 35.35
N VAL A 416 -1.53 33.37 36.34
CA VAL A 416 -0.66 34.55 36.37
C VAL A 416 0.81 34.17 36.58
N ARG A 417 1.13 33.16 37.40
CA ARG A 417 2.53 32.69 37.53
C ARG A 417 3.07 32.13 36.21
N LYS A 418 2.20 31.50 35.42
CA LYS A 418 2.56 31.03 34.06
C LYS A 418 2.77 32.16 33.06
N THR A 419 2.21 33.36 33.28
CA THR A 419 2.56 34.56 32.48
C THR A 419 3.91 35.16 32.82
N GLU A 420 4.39 35.06 34.07
CA GLU A 420 5.69 35.61 34.47
C GLU A 420 6.89 34.77 33.97
N SER A 421 6.62 33.53 33.54
CA SER A 421 7.61 32.54 33.10
C SER A 421 7.60 32.30 31.58
N ALA A 422 6.73 32.98 30.83
CA ALA A 422 6.49 32.84 29.39
C ALA A 422 6.74 34.15 28.64
#